data_AF-K7MZ45-F1
#
_entry.id   AF-K7MZ45-F1
#
_cell.length_a   1.000
_cell.length_b   1.000
_cell.length_c   1.000
_cell.angle_alpha   90.00
_cell.angle_beta   90.00
_cell.angle_gamma   90.00
#
_symmetry.space_group_name_H-M   'P 1'
#
loop_
_entity.id
_entity.type
_entity.pdbx_description
1 polymer ?
#
loop_
_entity_poly.entity_id
_entity_poly.type
_entity_poly.pdbx_seq_one_letter_code
_entity_poly.pdbx_strand_id
1 'polypeptide(L)'
;MNWGEEEKTGVLVKKEDIKRAICMLMDDDGEEIKERRERATKLCEMAKKAVEKGGSSHLEMTWLIQDIMQQSSSKEDIKLTPKESQFTCSA
;
A
#
# COMPACT_ATOMS: atom_id res chain seq x y z
N MET A 1 -6.22 0.21 -17.71
CA MET A 1 -7.27 0.72 -16.80
C MET A 1 -6.98 2.18 -16.57
N ASN A 2 -7.81 3.07 -17.12
CA ASN A 2 -7.67 4.50 -16.97
C ASN A 2 -8.51 4.94 -15.76
N TRP A 3 -7.86 5.19 -14.64
CA TRP A 3 -8.51 5.75 -13.45
C TRP A 3 -9.08 7.13 -13.79
N GLY A 4 -10.36 7.36 -13.46
CA GLY A 4 -11.07 8.62 -13.76
C GLY A 4 -11.89 8.65 -15.05
N GLU A 5 -11.95 7.57 -15.83
CA GLU A 5 -12.83 7.45 -17.01
C GLU A 5 -14.03 6.51 -16.77
N GLU A 6 -14.32 6.19 -15.51
CA GLU A 6 -15.38 5.26 -15.11
C GLU A 6 -16.76 5.73 -15.61
N GLU A 7 -17.01 7.03 -15.61
CA GLU A 7 -18.25 7.64 -16.11
C GLU A 7 -18.43 7.43 -17.62
N LYS A 8 -17.35 7.50 -18.42
CA LYS A 8 -17.39 7.29 -19.87
C LYS A 8 -17.64 5.83 -20.24
N THR A 9 -17.33 4.92 -19.32
CA THR A 9 -17.43 3.46 -19.50
C THR A 9 -18.47 2.87 -18.55
N GLY A 10 -19.56 3.60 -18.31
CA GLY A 10 -20.59 3.19 -17.35
C GLY A 10 -21.10 1.78 -17.64
N VAL A 11 -20.98 0.90 -16.65
CA VAL A 11 -21.61 -0.43 -16.69
C VAL A 11 -23.04 -0.27 -16.19
N LEU A 12 -24.01 -0.52 -17.07
CA LEU A 12 -25.42 -0.51 -16.67
C LEU A 12 -25.77 -1.85 -15.99
N VAL A 13 -26.17 -1.79 -14.71
CA VAL A 13 -26.58 -2.96 -13.92
C VAL A 13 -28.07 -2.86 -13.59
N LYS A 14 -28.83 -3.94 -13.80
CA LYS A 14 -30.27 -3.97 -13.50
C LYS A 14 -30.48 -4.09 -11.99
N LYS A 15 -31.60 -3.56 -11.48
CA LYS A 15 -31.94 -3.64 -10.05
C LYS A 15 -32.02 -5.09 -9.54
N GLU A 16 -32.43 -6.03 -10.40
CA GLU A 16 -32.51 -7.46 -10.09
C GLU A 16 -31.13 -8.08 -9.87
N ASP A 17 -30.13 -7.63 -10.63
CA ASP A 17 -28.75 -8.10 -10.48
C ASP A 17 -28.15 -7.59 -9.17
N ILE A 18 -28.43 -6.34 -8.80
CA ILE A 18 -28.05 -5.76 -7.51
C ILE A 18 -28.70 -6.55 -6.37
N LYS A 19 -30.01 -6.81 -6.45
CA LYS A 19 -30.74 -7.61 -5.45
C LYS A 19 -30.12 -9.00 -5.30
N ARG A 20 -29.83 -9.68 -6.42
CA ARG A 20 -29.21 -11.02 -6.42
C ARG A 20 -27.84 -11.00 -5.77
N ALA A 21 -26.99 -10.02 -6.09
CA ALA A 21 -25.66 -9.91 -5.49
C ALA A 21 -25.72 -9.69 -3.97
N ILE A 22 -26.66 -8.86 -3.51
CA ILE A 22 -26.89 -8.64 -2.07
C ILE A 22 -27.34 -9.93 -1.39
N CYS A 23 -28.33 -10.65 -1.94
CA CYS A 23 -28.78 -11.94 -1.39
C CYS A 23 -27.62 -12.95 -1.33
N MET A 24 -26.87 -13.13 -2.43
CA MET A 24 -25.69 -14.02 -2.46
C MET A 24 -24.58 -13.66 -1.45
N LEU A 25 -24.52 -12.41 -0.98
CA LEU A 25 -23.55 -11.98 0.03
C LEU A 25 -24.07 -12.18 1.46
N MET A 26 -25.37 -11.91 1.66
CA MET A 26 -25.98 -11.79 2.99
C MET A 26 -26.69 -13.07 3.45
N ASP A 27 -27.19 -13.90 2.54
CA ASP A 27 -27.89 -15.13 2.88
C ASP A 27 -26.96 -16.05 3.69
N ASP A 28 -27.47 -16.64 4.77
CA ASP A 28 -26.68 -17.50 5.65
C ASP A 28 -26.66 -18.96 5.18
N ASP A 29 -27.53 -19.30 4.22
CA ASP A 29 -27.67 -20.64 3.66
C ASP A 29 -26.91 -20.73 2.33
N GLY A 30 -25.66 -21.20 2.38
CA GLY A 30 -24.89 -21.51 1.18
C GLY A 30 -23.42 -21.77 1.48
N GLU A 31 -22.92 -22.96 1.09
CA GLU A 31 -21.51 -23.32 1.24
C GLU A 31 -20.57 -22.29 0.59
N GLU A 32 -20.92 -21.79 -0.60
CA GLU A 32 -20.12 -20.77 -1.30
C GLU A 32 -19.97 -19.46 -0.49
N ILE A 33 -21.01 -19.08 0.26
CA ILE A 33 -21.03 -17.87 1.08
C ILE A 33 -20.15 -18.06 2.30
N LYS A 34 -20.28 -19.20 2.97
CA LYS A 34 -19.45 -19.59 4.12
C LYS A 34 -17.97 -19.64 3.72
N GLU A 35 -17.63 -20.27 2.60
CA GLU A 35 -16.27 -20.32 2.10
C GLU A 35 -15.70 -18.92 1.80
N ARG A 36 -16.50 -18.00 1.21
CA ARG A 36 -16.09 -16.61 0.99
C ARG A 36 -15.77 -15.91 2.31
N ARG A 37 -16.64 -16.03 3.32
CA ARG A 37 -16.44 -15.45 4.65
C ARG A 37 -15.21 -16.04 5.35
N GLU A 38 -15.01 -17.36 5.29
CA GLU A 38 -13.82 -18.02 5.84
C GLU A 38 -12.52 -17.55 5.19
N ARG A 39 -12.49 -17.41 3.86
CA ARG A 39 -11.33 -16.84 3.14
C ARG A 39 -11.06 -15.40 3.56
N ALA A 40 -12.10 -14.57 3.66
CA ALA A 40 -11.97 -13.18 4.10
C ALA A 40 -11.41 -13.08 5.52
N THR A 41 -11.87 -13.94 6.44
CA THR A 41 -11.34 -14.01 7.81
C THR A 41 -9.87 -14.42 7.84
N LYS A 42 -9.48 -15.46 7.10
CA LYS A 42 -8.07 -15.89 6.99
C LYS A 42 -7.18 -14.77 6.45
N LEU A 43 -7.64 -14.05 5.42
CA LEU A 43 -6.92 -12.90 4.87
C LEU A 43 -6.79 -11.76 5.87
N CYS A 44 -7.85 -11.46 6.65
CA CYS A 44 -7.82 -10.47 7.71
C CYS A 44 -6.77 -10.79 8.78
N GLU A 45 -6.70 -12.05 9.22
CA GLU A 45 -5.69 -12.49 10.19
C GLU A 45 -4.27 -12.39 9.64
N MET A 46 -4.05 -12.80 8.39
CA MET A 46 -2.75 -12.68 7.73
C MET A 46 -2.32 -11.22 7.57
N ALA A 47 -3.24 -10.34 7.18
CA ALA A 47 -2.98 -8.91 7.02
C ALA A 47 -2.60 -8.25 8.36
N LYS A 48 -3.30 -8.60 9.46
CA LYS A 48 -2.94 -8.13 10.81
C LYS A 48 -1.53 -8.58 11.22
N LYS A 49 -1.22 -9.87 11.04
CA LYS A 49 0.11 -10.43 11.34
C LYS A 49 1.22 -9.80 10.50
N ALA A 50 0.95 -9.45 9.24
CA ALA A 50 1.95 -8.84 8.36
C ALA A 50 2.39 -7.44 8.82
N VAL A 51 1.49 -6.67 9.45
CA VAL A 51 1.77 -5.29 9.91
C VAL A 51 2.18 -5.19 11.38
N GLU A 52 1.97 -6.23 12.18
CA GLU A 52 2.48 -6.33 13.55
C GLU A 52 4.01 -6.23 13.61
N LYS A 53 4.55 -5.89 14.79
CA LYS A 53 6.01 -5.80 14.98
C LYS A 53 6.66 -7.17 14.70
N GLY A 54 7.58 -7.19 13.76
CA GLY A 54 8.23 -8.43 13.27
C GLY A 54 7.47 -9.14 12.14
N GLY A 55 6.31 -8.63 11.73
CA GLY A 55 5.58 -9.08 10.54
C GLY A 55 6.30 -8.71 9.24
N SER A 56 5.92 -9.37 8.15
CA SER A 56 6.57 -9.20 6.84
C SER A 56 6.55 -7.75 6.36
N SER A 57 5.36 -7.13 6.27
CA SER A 57 5.21 -5.74 5.82
C SER A 57 5.88 -4.75 6.77
N HIS A 58 5.87 -5.03 8.08
CA HIS A 58 6.62 -4.23 9.05
C HIS A 58 8.13 -4.25 8.78
N LEU A 59 8.69 -5.44 8.53
CA LEU A 59 10.11 -5.61 8.25
C LEU A 59 10.51 -4.98 6.92
N GLU A 60 9.72 -5.18 5.86
CA GLU A 60 9.95 -4.57 4.54
C GLU A 60 10.00 -3.05 4.63
N MET A 61 9.04 -2.44 5.33
CA MET A 61 9.03 -0.99 5.53
C MET A 61 10.22 -0.51 6.39
N THR A 62 10.61 -1.30 7.39
CA THR A 62 11.79 -0.99 8.22
C THR A 62 13.06 -1.01 7.38
N TRP A 63 13.25 -2.03 6.54
CA TRP A 63 14.39 -2.14 5.63
C TRP A 63 14.39 -1.04 4.58
N LEU A 64 13.23 -0.70 4.01
CA LEU A 64 13.10 0.41 3.07
C LEU A 64 13.54 1.73 3.69
N ILE A 65 13.12 2.01 4.93
CA ILE A 65 13.53 3.22 5.66
C ILE A 65 15.04 3.22 5.88
N GLN A 66 15.62 2.10 6.32
CA GLN A 66 17.07 1.97 6.54
C GLN A 66 17.86 2.19 5.25
N ASP A 67 17.41 1.64 4.13
CA ASP A 67 18.04 1.80 2.82
C ASP A 67 18.01 3.27 2.35
N ILE A 68 16.86 3.95 2.50
CA ILE A 68 16.75 5.38 2.19
C ILE A 68 17.70 6.21 3.07
N MET A 69 17.78 5.91 4.37
CA MET A 69 18.71 6.59 5.28
C MET A 69 20.16 6.41 4.84
N GLN A 70 20.57 5.19 4.49
CA GLN A 70 21.92 4.91 4.00
C GLN A 70 22.22 5.59 2.66
N GLN A 71 21.24 5.67 1.76
CA GLN A 71 21.35 6.40 0.51
C GLN A 71 21.44 7.92 0.71
N SER A 72 20.80 8.48 1.74
CA SER A 72 20.92 9.91 2.07
C SER A 72 22.30 10.25 2.62
N SER A 73 22.83 9.44 3.54
CA SER A 73 24.17 9.67 4.11
C SER A 73 25.29 9.49 3.08
N SER A 74 25.20 8.49 2.21
CA SER A 74 26.22 8.26 1.16
C SER A 74 26.23 9.33 0.05
N LYS A 75 25.15 10.12 -0.08
CA LYS A 75 25.11 11.27 -1.00
C LYS A 75 25.68 12.56 -0.39
N GLU A 76 25.82 12.63 0.94
CA GLU A 76 26.49 13.77 1.59
C GLU A 76 28.02 13.70 1.41
N ASP A 77 28.60 12.50 1.36
CA ASP A 77 30.04 12.31 1.10
C ASP A 77 30.46 12.67 -0.34
N ILE A 78 29.52 12.78 -1.29
CA ILE A 78 29.80 13.20 -2.68
C ILE A 78 29.66 14.73 -2.87
N LYS A 79 29.15 15.47 -1.87
CA LYS A 79 29.02 16.95 -1.92
C LYS A 79 29.98 17.72 -1.01
N LEU A 80 30.85 17.04 -0.25
CA LEU A 80 31.82 17.68 0.63
C LEU A 80 33.20 17.88 -0.06
N THR A 81 33.25 18.49 -1.25
CA THR A 81 34.50 19.13 -1.73
C THR A 81 34.50 20.58 -1.23
N PRO A 82 35.52 21.04 -0.48
CA PRO A 82 35.56 22.41 0.00
C PRO A 82 35.65 23.37 -1.18
N LYS A 83 34.57 24.11 -1.47
CA LYS A 83 34.67 25.36 -2.24
C LYS A 83 35.09 26.48 -1.29
N GLU A 84 36.27 26.35 -0.70
CA GLU A 84 36.96 27.48 -0.09
C GLU A 84 37.81 28.15 -1.17
N SER A 85 37.18 29.05 -1.94
CA SER A 85 37.93 30.04 -2.72
C SER A 85 37.70 31.43 -2.13
N GLN A 86 38.63 31.81 -1.25
CA GLN A 86 39.22 33.14 -1.13
C GLN A 86 38.24 34.34 -1.13
N PHE A 87 37.87 34.78 0.07
CA PHE A 87 37.56 36.20 0.31
C PHE A 87 38.26 36.64 1.60
N THR A 88 39.49 37.15 1.44
CA THR A 88 40.16 37.96 2.46
C THR A 88 39.81 39.42 2.20
N CYS A 89 39.11 40.08 3.12
CA CYS A 89 39.06 41.54 3.18
C CYS A 89 39.77 41.94 4.47
N SER A 90 40.90 42.63 4.31
CA SER A 90 41.69 43.23 5.39
C SER A 90 40.94 44.41 6.04
N ALA A 91 41.24 44.62 7.33
CA ALA A 91 40.61 45.53 8.29
C ALA A 91 40.43 46.99 7.85
#